data_AF-A0A7L4RBZ8-F1
#
_entry.id   AF-A0A7L4RBZ8-F1
#
_cell.length_a   1.000
_cell.length_b   1.000
_cell.length_c   1.000
_cell.angle_alpha   90.00
_cell.angle_beta   90.00
_cell.angle_gamma   90.00
#
_symmetry.space_group_name_H-M   'P 1'
#
loop_
_entity.id
_entity.type
_entity.pdbx_description
1 polymer ?
#
loop_
_entity_poly.entity_id
_entity_poly.type
_entity_poly.pdbx_seq_one_letter_code
_entity_poly.pdbx_strand_id
1 'polypeptide(L)'
;MEASDYRNKYSIYKPNKTGSGAAVQFDFNKDKRCVFVEAAKQTTPPAGSTAPHAFDWGNKLVFKLASTDLGKILTVLEGRLKSVDLFHDPSKGGYTLAAETKNSTVSLAKGDYGFFLKVSSQARDGSVQAINLGVSEDEAAVLRILLAKAVESMYCW
;
A
#
# COMPACT_ATOMS: atom_id res chain seq x y z
N MET A 1 15.04 15.14 20.80
CA MET A 1 14.94 13.67 20.81
C MET A 1 13.64 13.33 20.08
N GLU A 2 13.71 13.07 18.77
CA GLU A 2 12.53 12.87 17.92
C GLU A 2 11.83 11.57 18.27
N ALA A 3 10.62 11.68 18.83
CA ALA A 3 9.77 10.55 19.16
C ALA A 3 9.06 10.04 17.90
N SER A 4 9.71 9.08 17.24
CA SER A 4 9.11 7.99 16.45
C SER A 4 8.02 8.37 15.42
N ASP A 5 8.45 8.58 14.17
CA ASP A 5 7.65 8.70 12.93
C ASP A 5 6.79 7.45 12.58
N TYR A 6 6.65 6.52 13.54
CA TYR A 6 5.90 5.26 13.43
C TYR A 6 4.56 5.30 14.16
N ARG A 7 4.24 6.37 14.91
CA ARG A 7 3.20 6.32 15.94
C ARG A 7 1.76 6.08 15.45
N ASN A 8 1.46 6.11 14.15
CA ASN A 8 0.10 5.92 13.63
C ASN A 8 -0.01 5.12 12.33
N LYS A 9 1.04 4.39 11.92
CA LYS A 9 1.04 3.60 10.67
C LYS A 9 0.76 2.14 10.95
N TYR A 10 -0.19 1.55 10.22
CA TYR A 10 -0.36 0.10 10.23
C TYR A 10 0.53 -0.52 9.14
N SER A 11 1.46 -1.37 9.54
CA SER A 11 2.47 -1.93 8.64
C SER A 11 2.41 -3.45 8.61
N ILE A 12 2.51 -4.02 7.41
CA ILE A 12 2.61 -5.47 7.19
C ILE A 12 3.98 -5.75 6.57
N TYR A 13 4.75 -6.62 7.21
CA TYR A 13 6.08 -7.03 6.78
C TYR A 13 6.09 -8.51 6.42
N LYS A 14 6.39 -8.84 5.16
CA LYS A 14 6.52 -10.23 4.69
C LYS A 14 7.91 -10.43 4.08
N PRO A 15 8.98 -10.49 4.91
CA PRO A 15 10.29 -10.83 4.41
C PRO A 15 10.34 -12.31 3.99
N ASN A 16 11.21 -12.66 3.05
CA ASN A 16 11.51 -14.03 2.69
C ASN A 16 13.02 -14.25 2.50
N LYS A 17 13.42 -15.53 2.51
CA LYS A 17 14.83 -15.92 2.37
C LYS A 17 15.40 -15.65 0.98
N THR A 18 14.54 -15.50 -0.03
CA THR A 18 14.93 -15.24 -1.42
C THR A 18 15.17 -13.76 -1.70
N GLY A 19 14.98 -12.86 -0.72
CA GLY A 19 15.15 -11.42 -0.88
C GLY A 19 14.07 -10.75 -1.72
N SER A 20 12.99 -11.46 -2.05
CA SER A 20 11.86 -10.97 -2.86
C SER A 20 10.65 -10.58 -2.01
N GLY A 21 10.82 -10.52 -0.69
CA GLY A 21 9.76 -10.10 0.23
C GLY A 21 9.36 -8.64 0.02
N ALA A 22 8.31 -8.25 0.72
CA ALA A 22 7.76 -6.90 0.61
C ALA A 22 7.22 -6.42 1.96
N ALA A 23 7.07 -5.12 2.07
CA ALA A 23 6.37 -4.47 3.15
C ALA A 23 5.38 -3.46 2.60
N VAL A 24 4.28 -3.25 3.32
CA VAL A 24 3.31 -2.20 3.04
C VAL A 24 2.95 -1.45 4.32
N GLN A 25 2.76 -0.14 4.24
CA GLN A 25 2.28 0.71 5.33
C GLN A 25 1.02 1.47 4.90
N PHE A 26 0.09 1.60 5.83
CA PHE A 26 -1.13 2.39 5.71
C PHE A 26 -1.05 3.53 6.72
N ASP A 27 -1.12 4.76 6.23
CA ASP A 27 -1.02 5.98 7.03
C ASP A 27 -2.23 6.89 6.79
N PHE A 28 -3.06 7.08 7.82
CA PHE A 28 -4.21 7.97 7.73
C PHE A 28 -3.78 9.42 7.96
N ASN A 29 -3.87 10.23 6.91
CA ASN A 29 -3.63 11.67 7.00
C ASN A 29 -4.95 12.41 7.25
N LYS A 30 -5.12 12.89 8.49
CA LYS A 30 -6.34 13.60 8.91
C LYS A 30 -6.58 14.89 8.14
N ASP A 31 -5.53 15.67 7.90
CA ASP A 31 -5.64 16.98 7.22
C ASP A 31 -6.06 16.84 5.76
N LYS A 32 -5.49 15.85 5.07
CA LYS A 32 -5.78 15.54 3.67
C LYS A 32 -7.00 14.62 3.49
N ARG A 33 -7.56 14.10 4.59
CA ARG A 33 -8.69 13.16 4.61
C ARG A 33 -8.48 12.01 3.63
N CYS A 34 -7.32 11.36 3.72
CA CYS A 34 -6.94 10.26 2.85
C CYS A 34 -6.05 9.26 3.58
N VAL A 35 -5.96 8.03 3.07
CA VAL A 35 -4.97 7.04 3.52
C VAL A 35 -3.86 6.98 2.49
N PHE A 36 -2.61 7.11 2.91
CA PHE A 36 -1.45 6.81 2.07
C PHE A 36 -1.07 5.35 2.24
N VAL A 37 -0.81 4.69 1.12
CA VAL A 37 -0.24 3.34 1.06
C VAL A 37 1.17 3.45 0.54
N GLU A 38 2.12 3.00 1.34
CA GLU A 38 3.53 2.93 0.97
C GLU A 38 3.96 1.48 0.86
N ALA A 39 4.52 1.05 -0.26
CA ALA A 39 4.99 -0.32 -0.46
C ALA A 39 6.48 -0.33 -0.81
N ALA A 40 7.24 -1.22 -0.18
CA ALA A 40 8.68 -1.34 -0.38
C ALA A 40 9.09 -2.81 -0.61
N LYS A 41 10.09 -3.01 -1.48
CA LYS A 41 10.71 -4.33 -1.68
C LYS A 41 11.71 -4.59 -0.55
N GLN A 42 11.86 -5.86 -0.19
CA GLN A 42 12.92 -6.29 0.71
C GLN A 42 14.29 -6.00 0.10
N THR A 43 15.23 -5.53 0.91
CA THR A 43 16.64 -5.43 0.53
C THR A 43 17.34 -6.73 0.88
N THR A 44 18.21 -7.21 0.00
CA THR A 44 19.08 -8.34 0.29
C THR A 44 20.20 -7.89 1.24
N PRO A 45 20.39 -8.52 2.41
CA PRO A 45 21.56 -8.26 3.23
C PRO A 45 22.84 -8.59 2.46
N PRO A 46 23.96 -7.87 2.68
CA PRO A 46 25.25 -8.26 2.14
C PRO A 46 25.61 -9.70 2.53
N ALA A 47 26.29 -10.42 1.63
CA ALA A 47 26.73 -11.79 1.89
C ALA A 47 27.58 -11.85 3.17
N GLY A 48 27.18 -12.71 4.12
CA GLY A 48 27.84 -12.85 5.42
C GLY A 48 27.30 -11.94 6.53
N SER A 49 26.27 -11.13 6.26
CA SER A 49 25.63 -10.28 7.27
C SER A 49 24.50 -11.01 8.02
N THR A 50 24.44 -10.82 9.33
CA THR A 50 23.30 -11.20 10.20
C THR A 50 22.30 -10.05 10.37
N ALA A 51 22.42 -8.97 9.59
CA ALA A 51 21.52 -7.83 9.67
C ALA A 51 20.06 -8.27 9.46
N PRO A 52 19.11 -7.74 10.25
CA PRO A 52 17.69 -8.06 10.06
C PRO A 52 17.27 -7.70 8.63
N HIS A 53 16.34 -8.48 8.07
CA HIS A 53 15.78 -8.18 6.75
C HIS A 53 15.21 -6.74 6.74
N ALA A 54 15.82 -5.88 5.95
CA ALA A 54 15.39 -4.50 5.76
C ALA A 54 14.56 -4.36 4.48
N PHE A 55 13.89 -3.21 4.32
CA PHE A 55 13.06 -2.87 3.18
C PHE A 55 13.51 -1.54 2.60
N ASP A 56 13.51 -1.43 1.28
CA ASP A 56 13.97 -0.25 0.54
C ASP A 56 12.87 0.81 0.53
N TRP A 57 12.75 1.53 1.65
CA TRP A 57 11.83 2.66 1.76
C TRP A 57 12.29 3.88 0.96
N GLY A 58 13.54 3.90 0.48
CA GLY A 58 14.05 4.95 -0.41
C GLY A 58 13.42 4.88 -1.80
N ASN A 59 13.21 3.66 -2.32
CA ASN A 59 12.57 3.40 -3.61
C ASN A 59 11.14 2.85 -3.47
N LYS A 60 10.42 3.30 -2.45
CA LYS A 60 9.04 2.87 -2.18
C LYS A 60 8.06 3.39 -3.23
N LEU A 61 6.99 2.63 -3.45
CA LEU A 61 5.80 3.10 -4.16
C LEU A 61 4.86 3.77 -3.17
N VAL A 62 4.32 4.93 -3.54
CA VAL A 62 3.35 5.68 -2.73
C VAL A 62 2.05 5.83 -3.49
N PHE A 63 0.93 5.51 -2.86
CA PHE A 63 -0.41 5.63 -3.42
C PHE A 63 -1.34 6.34 -2.45
N LYS A 64 -2.14 7.27 -2.94
CA LYS A 64 -3.15 7.98 -2.12
C LYS A 64 -4.49 7.29 -2.31
N LEU A 65 -5.18 6.95 -1.23
CA LEU A 65 -6.53 6.40 -1.25
C LEU A 65 -7.52 7.45 -0.75
N ALA A 66 -8.49 7.79 -1.61
CA ALA A 66 -9.66 8.58 -1.22
C ALA A 66 -10.73 7.70 -0.56
N SER A 67 -11.75 8.30 0.03
CA SER A 67 -12.87 7.58 0.66
C SER A 67 -13.55 6.57 -0.29
N THR A 68 -13.67 6.90 -1.57
CA THR A 68 -14.22 6.02 -2.61
C THR A 68 -13.33 4.80 -2.89
N ASP A 69 -12.01 4.98 -2.84
CA ASP A 69 -11.04 3.89 -2.97
C ASP A 69 -11.10 2.98 -1.74
N LEU A 70 -11.26 3.55 -0.54
CA LEU A 70 -11.43 2.77 0.69
C LEU A 70 -12.70 1.94 0.66
N GLY A 71 -13.83 2.50 0.21
CA GLY A 71 -15.07 1.76 0.04
C GLY A 71 -14.91 0.56 -0.90
N LYS A 72 -14.20 0.74 -2.01
CA LYS A 72 -13.88 -0.33 -2.97
C LYS A 72 -12.99 -1.43 -2.37
N ILE A 73 -12.03 -1.08 -1.53
CA ILE A 73 -11.19 -2.06 -0.83
C ILE A 73 -12.03 -2.81 0.22
N LEU A 74 -12.87 -2.09 0.97
CA LEU A 74 -13.72 -2.67 2.01
C LEU A 74 -14.70 -3.70 1.45
N THR A 75 -15.25 -3.51 0.24
CA THR A 75 -16.14 -4.52 -0.37
C THR A 75 -15.43 -5.84 -0.64
N VAL A 76 -14.13 -5.82 -0.95
CA VAL A 76 -13.32 -7.04 -1.09
C VAL A 76 -13.01 -7.64 0.28
N LEU A 77 -12.57 -6.81 1.23
CA LEU A 77 -12.26 -7.26 2.59
C LEU A 77 -13.47 -7.88 3.30
N GLU A 78 -14.69 -7.39 3.03
CA GLU A 78 -15.95 -7.93 3.55
C GLU A 78 -16.48 -9.14 2.78
N GLY A 79 -15.78 -9.57 1.73
CA GLY A 79 -16.18 -10.72 0.90
C GLY A 79 -17.36 -10.45 -0.04
N ARG A 80 -17.74 -9.19 -0.26
CA ARG A 80 -18.78 -8.81 -1.23
C ARG A 80 -18.29 -8.91 -2.67
N LEU A 81 -17.00 -8.62 -2.89
CA LEU A 81 -16.32 -8.76 -4.18
C LEU A 81 -15.09 -9.65 -4.05
N LYS A 82 -14.72 -10.34 -5.13
CA LYS A 82 -13.52 -11.18 -5.18
C LYS A 82 -12.24 -10.38 -5.36
N SER A 83 -12.30 -9.26 -6.08
CA SER A 83 -11.15 -8.41 -6.33
C SER A 83 -11.57 -6.98 -6.68
N VAL A 84 -10.62 -6.07 -6.56
CA VAL A 84 -10.75 -4.69 -7.03
C VAL A 84 -9.41 -4.17 -7.56
N ASP A 85 -9.48 -3.35 -8.60
CA ASP A 85 -8.35 -2.62 -9.16
C ASP A 85 -8.64 -1.12 -9.11
N LEU A 86 -7.73 -0.38 -8.49
CA LEU A 86 -7.78 1.08 -8.35
C LEU A 86 -6.74 1.68 -9.28
N PHE A 87 -7.15 2.57 -10.18
CA PHE A 87 -6.25 3.21 -11.16
C PHE A 87 -6.18 4.71 -10.91
N HIS A 88 -4.99 5.22 -10.66
CA HIS A 88 -4.72 6.65 -10.53
C HIS A 88 -3.82 7.09 -11.67
N ASP A 89 -4.27 8.12 -12.39
CA ASP A 89 -3.52 8.77 -13.46
C ASP A 89 -3.28 10.23 -13.07
N PRO A 90 -2.05 10.60 -12.69
CA PRO A 90 -1.73 11.96 -12.26
C PRO A 90 -1.91 13.00 -13.38
N SER A 91 -1.94 12.58 -14.66
CA SER A 91 -2.10 13.50 -15.79
C SER A 91 -3.55 13.92 -16.05
N LYS A 92 -4.54 13.18 -15.54
CA LYS A 92 -5.98 13.46 -15.75
C LYS A 92 -6.54 14.62 -14.93
N GLY A 93 -5.72 15.21 -14.04
CA GLY A 93 -6.10 16.35 -13.20
C GLY A 93 -5.83 17.74 -13.79
N GLY A 94 -5.31 17.83 -15.02
CA GLY A 94 -4.96 19.12 -15.65
C GLY A 94 -3.73 19.82 -15.08
N TYR A 95 -3.10 19.25 -14.05
CA TYR A 95 -1.82 19.70 -13.53
C TYR A 95 -0.69 19.01 -14.30
N THR A 96 0.07 19.78 -15.08
CA THR A 96 1.36 19.38 -15.62
C THR A 96 2.38 19.26 -14.49
N LEU A 97 2.18 18.28 -13.61
CA LEU A 97 3.27 17.82 -12.78
C LEU A 97 4.29 17.18 -13.72
N ALA A 98 5.56 17.53 -13.54
CA ALA A 98 6.71 16.77 -14.01
C ALA A 98 6.75 15.39 -13.31
N ALA A 99 5.61 14.70 -13.24
CA ALA A 99 5.46 13.38 -12.67
C ALA A 99 6.05 12.40 -13.68
N GLU A 100 7.19 11.81 -13.32
CA GLU A 100 7.82 10.70 -14.02
C GLU A 100 6.90 9.48 -14.11
N THR A 101 5.93 9.38 -13.19
CA THR A 101 4.88 8.37 -13.16
C THR A 101 3.77 8.64 -14.17
N LYS A 102 3.52 7.67 -15.04
CA LYS A 102 2.43 7.64 -16.02
C LYS A 102 1.12 7.16 -15.39
N ASN A 103 1.17 6.06 -14.65
CA ASN A 103 0.01 5.53 -13.94
C ASN A 103 0.44 4.82 -12.67
N SER A 104 -0.50 4.66 -11.75
CA SER A 104 -0.33 3.82 -10.58
C SER A 104 -1.59 3.00 -10.36
N THR A 105 -1.40 1.78 -9.85
CA THR A 105 -2.49 0.84 -9.59
C THR A 105 -2.32 0.24 -8.20
N VAL A 106 -3.43 0.12 -7.48
CA VAL A 106 -3.54 -0.73 -6.28
C VAL A 106 -4.62 -1.76 -6.52
N SER A 107 -4.24 -3.02 -6.42
CA SER A 107 -5.15 -4.16 -6.60
C SER A 107 -5.22 -4.97 -5.33
N LEU A 108 -6.44 -5.35 -4.92
CA LEU A 108 -6.65 -6.28 -3.82
C LEU A 108 -7.55 -7.42 -4.31
N ALA A 109 -7.13 -8.66 -4.09
CA ALA A 109 -7.91 -9.85 -4.45
C ALA A 109 -7.99 -10.83 -3.28
N LYS A 110 -9.14 -11.47 -3.11
CA LYS A 110 -9.34 -12.59 -2.18
C LYS A 110 -8.72 -13.86 -2.78
N GLY A 111 -7.85 -14.52 -2.02
CA GLY A 111 -7.35 -15.87 -2.31
C GLY A 111 -7.91 -16.90 -1.33
N ASP A 112 -7.45 -18.15 -1.44
CA ASP A 112 -7.94 -19.25 -0.60
C ASP A 112 -7.54 -19.09 0.88
N TYR A 113 -6.33 -18.58 1.14
CA TYR A 113 -5.75 -18.47 2.49
C TYR A 113 -5.58 -17.03 2.99
N GLY A 114 -6.25 -16.07 2.34
CA GLY A 114 -6.16 -14.66 2.70
C GLY A 114 -6.46 -13.76 1.51
N PHE A 115 -5.67 -12.70 1.38
CA PHE A 115 -5.77 -11.70 0.32
C PHE A 115 -4.41 -11.46 -0.32
N PHE A 116 -4.43 -10.95 -1.54
CA PHE A 116 -3.25 -10.57 -2.30
C PHE A 116 -3.34 -9.09 -2.63
N LEU A 117 -2.41 -8.30 -2.10
CA LEU A 117 -2.27 -6.88 -2.38
C LEU A 117 -1.15 -6.68 -3.39
N LYS A 118 -1.44 -5.93 -4.45
CA LYS A 118 -0.47 -5.49 -5.44
C LYS A 118 -0.49 -3.98 -5.54
N VAL A 119 0.67 -3.36 -5.41
CA VAL A 119 0.88 -1.93 -5.66
C VAL A 119 1.84 -1.82 -6.83
N SER A 120 1.47 -1.11 -7.88
CA SER A 120 2.32 -0.91 -9.04
C SER A 120 2.31 0.52 -9.53
N SER A 121 3.43 0.95 -10.10
CA SER A 121 3.60 2.23 -10.75
C SER A 121 4.29 2.00 -12.09
N GLN A 122 3.80 2.66 -13.14
CA GLN A 122 4.44 2.71 -14.44
C GLN A 122 5.03 4.10 -14.65
N ALA A 123 6.31 4.18 -15.00
CA ALA A 123 6.93 5.43 -15.43
C ALA A 123 6.66 5.70 -16.93
N ARG A 124 6.90 6.93 -17.38
CA ARG A 124 6.66 7.33 -18.78
C ARG A 124 7.55 6.61 -19.80
N ASP A 125 8.72 6.16 -19.38
CA ASP A 125 9.63 5.32 -20.18
C ASP A 125 9.07 3.90 -20.41
N GLY A 126 7.94 3.56 -19.77
CA GLY A 126 7.29 2.27 -19.86
C GLY A 126 7.75 1.28 -18.80
N SER A 127 8.76 1.61 -17.98
CA SER A 127 9.20 0.77 -16.87
C SER A 127 8.10 0.61 -15.83
N VAL A 128 7.91 -0.62 -15.35
CA VAL A 128 6.87 -0.96 -14.37
C VAL A 128 7.54 -1.49 -13.12
N GLN A 129 7.33 -0.79 -12.01
CA GLN A 129 7.64 -1.29 -10.68
C GLN A 129 6.36 -1.83 -10.06
N ALA A 130 6.36 -3.11 -9.69
CA ALA A 130 5.27 -3.75 -8.97
C ALA A 130 5.80 -4.39 -7.68
N ILE A 131 5.01 -4.27 -6.63
CA ILE A 131 5.24 -4.85 -5.31
C ILE A 131 4.00 -5.64 -4.95
N ASN A 132 4.21 -6.90 -4.59
CA ASN A 132 3.15 -7.84 -4.28
C ASN A 132 3.35 -8.37 -2.86
N LEU A 133 2.26 -8.49 -2.12
CA LEU A 133 2.30 -8.95 -0.75
C LEU A 133 1.02 -9.73 -0.42
N GLY A 134 1.19 -10.89 0.20
CA GLY A 134 0.08 -11.63 0.80
C GLY A 134 -0.34 -10.97 2.11
N VAL A 135 -1.63 -10.76 2.28
CA VAL A 135 -2.27 -10.28 3.51
C VAL A 135 -3.08 -11.43 4.08
N SER A 136 -2.74 -11.86 5.28
CA SER A 136 -3.46 -12.92 5.99
C SER A 136 -4.85 -12.46 6.46
N GLU A 137 -5.72 -13.40 6.82
CA GLU A 137 -7.08 -13.09 7.30
C GLU A 137 -7.08 -12.22 8.56
N ASP A 138 -6.16 -12.47 9.49
CA ASP A 138 -5.99 -11.66 10.70
C ASP A 138 -5.51 -10.24 10.38
N GLU A 139 -4.52 -10.09 9.50
CA GLU A 139 -4.07 -8.78 9.03
C GLU A 139 -5.17 -8.02 8.28
N ALA A 140 -5.98 -8.74 7.50
CA ALA A 140 -7.12 -8.19 6.76
C ALA A 140 -8.25 -7.74 7.70
N ALA A 141 -8.48 -8.45 8.80
CA ALA A 141 -9.46 -8.07 9.82
C ALA A 141 -9.09 -6.73 10.48
N VAL A 142 -7.82 -6.55 10.85
CA VAL A 142 -7.32 -5.27 11.38
C VAL A 142 -7.46 -4.17 10.32
N LEU A 143 -7.07 -4.44 9.07
CA LEU A 143 -7.17 -3.49 7.98
C LEU A 143 -8.62 -3.04 7.75
N ARG A 144 -9.59 -3.96 7.80
CA ARG A 144 -11.02 -3.64 7.66
C ARG A 144 -11.48 -2.61 8.70
N ILE A 145 -11.11 -2.80 9.96
CA ILE A 145 -11.48 -1.89 11.06
C ILE A 145 -10.84 -0.51 10.83
N LEU A 146 -9.55 -0.47 10.51
CA LEU A 146 -8.81 0.78 10.30
C LEU A 146 -9.35 1.57 9.12
N LEU A 147 -9.62 0.91 7.99
CA LEU A 147 -10.15 1.57 6.80
C LEU A 147 -11.59 2.07 7.01
N ALA A 148 -12.44 1.31 7.70
CA ALA A 148 -13.78 1.77 8.05
C ALA A 148 -13.74 3.03 8.94
N LYS A 149 -12.92 3.01 9.99
CA LYS A 149 -12.72 4.18 10.86
C LYS A 149 -12.08 5.36 10.14
N ALA A 150 -11.19 5.11 9.18
CA ALA A 150 -10.61 6.16 8.35
C ALA A 150 -11.71 6.85 7.52
N VAL A 151 -12.63 6.08 6.91
CA VAL A 151 -13.77 6.65 6.17
C VAL A 151 -14.64 7.52 7.07
N GLU A 152 -15.04 7.05 8.26
CA GLU A 152 -15.80 7.86 9.23
C GLU A 152 -15.07 9.16 9.58
N SER A 153 -13.78 9.05 9.89
CA SER A 153 -12.93 10.18 10.27
C SER A 153 -12.76 11.22 9.15
N MET A 154 -12.78 10.80 7.87
CA MET A 154 -12.71 11.71 6.71
C MET A 154 -13.92 12.65 6.63
N TYR A 155 -15.09 12.22 7.13
CA TYR A 155 -16.31 13.01 7.13
C TYR A 155 -16.64 13.64 8.49
N CYS A 156 -15.78 13.42 9.49
CA CYS A 156 -15.97 13.91 10.87
C CYS A 156 -17.27 13.38 11.51
N TRP A 157 -17.61 12.13 11.21
CA TRP A 157 -18.73 11.41 11.82
C TRP A 157 -18.33 10.72 13.12
#